data_AF-A0A965KGZ7-F1
#
_entry.id   AF-A0A965KGZ7-F1
#
_cell.length_a   1.000
_cell.length_b   1.000
_cell.length_c   1.000
_cell.angle_alpha   90.00
_cell.angle_beta   90.00
_cell.angle_gamma   90.00
#
_symmetry.space_group_name_H-M   'P 1'
#
loop_
_entity.id
_entity.type
_entity.pdbx_description
1 polymer ?
#
loop_
_entity_poly.entity_id
_entity_poly.type
_entity_poly.pdbx_seq_one_letter_code
_entity_poly.pdbx_strand_id
1 'polypeptide(L)'
;MNPPRNPSSVRPGFSLVEVTLAIGIVGVAILSLVGILGSTFQQVDEIMQTNRALSGVTRLIGALDNPRSIVFVDSTSEQAPQNSKYLLEAPVADTSGVDLTGGNPAASNFDVVYRLLQKARDNGDNAVWLYVYERKIVAPDSDKTGDTSFALFSNPSMMEVALCSGKNLTVNAAFGRNIIGTPMRVRLSLSKLLVGQRTEIDTTTFEPKATKVAAAPWASSPLPAQPSAYALAYLPLVAEFFPHDYSPYDSYKTKTENPLLVQNIVISR
;
A
#
# COMPACT_ATOMS: atom_id res chain seq x y z
N MET A 1 -0.89 92.62 24.01
CA MET A 1 -1.45 91.41 24.64
C MET A 1 -1.25 90.26 23.65
N ASN A 2 -0.26 89.39 23.87
CA ASN A 2 -0.11 88.16 23.07
C ASN A 2 -0.95 87.07 23.73
N PRO A 3 -1.76 86.29 22.98
CA PRO A 3 -2.50 85.18 23.56
C PRO A 3 -1.52 84.07 24.00
N PRO A 4 -1.83 83.32 25.07
CA PRO A 4 -0.98 82.23 25.52
C PRO A 4 -0.99 81.12 24.46
N ARG A 5 0.20 80.66 24.06
CA ARG A 5 0.36 79.46 23.23
C ARG A 5 -0.19 78.27 24.01
N ASN A 6 -1.21 77.65 23.44
CA ASN A 6 -1.73 76.36 23.86
C ASN A 6 -0.54 75.38 23.98
N PRO A 7 -0.29 74.73 25.15
CA PRO A 7 0.72 73.68 25.19
C PRO A 7 0.24 72.57 24.25
N SER A 8 1.03 72.30 23.22
CA SER A 8 0.81 71.14 22.38
C SER A 8 0.73 69.91 23.30
N SER A 9 -0.39 69.20 23.24
CA SER A 9 -0.49 67.82 23.70
C SER A 9 0.57 67.04 22.91
N VAL A 10 1.76 66.91 23.49
CA VAL A 10 2.80 66.04 22.96
C VAL A 10 2.26 64.64 23.15
N ARG A 11 1.75 64.05 22.07
CA ARG A 11 1.43 62.62 22.05
C ARG A 11 2.73 61.90 22.43
N PRO A 12 2.77 61.11 23.51
CA PRO A 12 3.98 60.39 23.89
C PRO A 12 4.36 59.48 22.71
N GLY A 13 5.53 59.73 22.11
CA GLY A 13 6.09 58.85 21.10
C GLY A 13 6.52 57.53 21.72
N PHE A 14 6.56 56.46 20.93
CA PHE A 14 6.97 55.14 21.40
C PHE A 14 8.43 55.12 21.85
N SER A 15 8.71 54.46 22.97
CA SER A 15 10.06 54.23 23.48
C SER A 15 10.78 53.16 22.67
N LEU A 16 12.12 53.26 22.54
CA LEU A 16 12.95 52.23 21.89
C LEU A 16 12.71 50.84 22.51
N VAL A 17 12.52 50.78 23.83
CA VAL A 17 12.24 49.53 24.55
C VAL A 17 10.91 48.92 24.11
N GLU A 18 9.86 49.73 23.94
CA GLU A 18 8.55 49.26 23.46
C GLU A 18 8.64 48.70 22.04
N VAL A 19 9.40 49.37 21.16
CA VAL A 19 9.61 48.94 19.77
C VAL A 19 10.41 47.65 19.71
N THR A 20 11.51 47.54 20.46
CA THR A 20 12.32 46.31 20.48
C THR A 20 11.55 45.13 21.08
N LEU A 21 10.77 45.37 22.14
CA LEU A 21 9.90 44.36 22.74
C LEU A 21 8.81 43.91 21.77
N ALA A 22 8.17 44.85 21.05
CA ALA A 22 7.17 44.53 20.04
C ALA A 22 7.76 43.68 18.90
N ILE A 23 8.95 44.04 18.39
CA ILE A 23 9.64 43.26 17.36
C ILE A 23 9.99 41.86 17.90
N GLY A 24 10.45 41.75 19.14
CA GLY A 24 10.74 40.47 19.79
C GLY A 24 9.50 39.58 19.88
N ILE A 25 8.37 40.12 20.32
CA ILE A 25 7.09 39.38 20.40
C ILE A 25 6.63 38.94 19.01
N VAL A 26 6.68 39.84 18.02
CA VAL A 26 6.30 39.52 16.63
C VAL A 26 7.20 38.42 16.06
N GLY A 27 8.52 38.50 16.29
CA GLY A 27 9.47 37.48 15.84
C GLY A 27 9.18 36.11 16.43
N VAL A 28 8.93 36.03 17.75
CA VAL A 28 8.56 34.77 18.41
C VAL A 28 7.22 34.26 17.91
N ALA A 29 6.21 35.13 17.76
CA ALA A 29 4.89 34.73 17.26
C ALA A 29 4.95 34.14 15.84
N ILE A 30 5.75 34.72 14.94
CA ILE A 30 5.94 34.19 13.58
C ILE A 30 6.64 32.83 13.63
N LEU A 31 7.69 32.68 14.43
CA LEU A 31 8.39 31.39 14.58
C LEU A 31 7.47 30.30 15.15
N SER A 32 6.66 30.63 16.16
CA SER A 32 5.65 29.72 16.70
C SER A 32 4.61 29.34 15.65
N LEU A 33 4.12 30.30 14.85
CA LEU A 33 3.16 30.03 13.80
C LEU A 33 3.74 29.12 12.70
N VAL A 34 4.97 29.39 12.26
CA VAL A 34 5.67 28.54 11.27
C VAL A 34 5.87 27.13 11.81
N GLY A 35 6.22 27.00 13.09
CA GLY A 35 6.34 25.70 13.76
C GLY A 35 5.02 24.90 13.74
N ILE A 36 3.92 25.56 14.10
CA ILE A 36 2.58 24.94 14.08
C ILE A 36 2.15 24.58 12.65
N LEU A 37 2.41 25.44 11.67
CA LEU A 37 2.08 25.15 10.26
C LEU A 37 2.88 23.95 9.73
N GLY A 38 4.17 23.87 10.06
CA GLY A 38 5.01 22.73 9.70
C GLY A 38 4.46 21.41 10.24
N SER A 39 4.13 21.34 11.53
CA SER A 39 3.53 20.13 12.13
C SER A 39 2.13 19.84 11.57
N THR A 40 1.36 20.87 11.25
CA THR A 40 0.02 20.70 10.67
C THR A 40 0.10 20.12 9.26
N PHE A 41 1.03 20.56 8.42
CA PHE A 41 1.20 20.00 7.07
C PHE A 41 1.66 18.54 7.09
N GLN A 42 2.58 18.19 8.00
CA GLN A 42 2.99 16.80 8.20
C GLN A 42 1.80 15.94 8.62
N GLN A 43 1.00 16.42 9.58
CA GLN A 43 -0.18 15.70 10.04
C GLN A 43 -1.23 15.53 8.94
N VAL A 44 -1.45 16.55 8.09
CA VAL A 44 -2.36 16.45 6.95
C VAL A 44 -1.88 15.42 5.94
N ASP A 45 -0.57 15.39 5.62
CA ASP A 45 -0.01 14.40 4.71
C ASP A 45 -0.14 12.97 5.27
N GLU A 46 0.17 12.76 6.56
CA GLU A 46 -0.05 11.48 7.24
C GLU A 46 -1.52 11.03 7.15
N ILE A 47 -2.47 11.93 7.43
CA ILE A 47 -3.91 11.65 7.33
C ILE A 47 -4.29 11.29 5.88
N MET A 48 -3.77 12.01 4.89
CA MET A 48 -4.03 11.73 3.47
C MET A 48 -3.50 10.36 3.07
N GLN A 49 -2.29 10.00 3.51
CA GLN A 49 -1.68 8.71 3.23
C GLN A 49 -2.44 7.57 3.92
N THR A 50 -2.85 7.72 5.18
CA THR A 50 -3.68 6.73 5.88
C THR A 50 -5.05 6.56 5.22
N ASN A 51 -5.71 7.64 4.80
CA ASN A 51 -6.98 7.56 4.08
C ASN A 51 -6.85 6.80 2.75
N ARG A 52 -5.74 7.03 2.01
CA ARG A 52 -5.44 6.26 0.80
C ARG A 52 -5.18 4.78 1.13
N ALA A 53 -4.44 4.49 2.20
CA ALA A 53 -4.21 3.10 2.64
C ALA A 53 -5.53 2.39 2.98
N LEU A 54 -6.46 3.06 3.68
CA LEU A 54 -7.79 2.52 3.99
C LEU A 54 -8.60 2.20 2.73
N SER A 55 -8.61 3.10 1.74
CA SER A 55 -9.22 2.83 0.43
C SER A 55 -8.56 1.63 -0.26
N GLY A 56 -7.23 1.54 -0.16
CA GLY A 56 -6.44 0.43 -0.67
C GLY A 56 -6.77 -0.92 -0.02
N VAL A 57 -7.09 -0.96 1.27
CA VAL A 57 -7.47 -2.20 1.99
C VAL A 57 -8.69 -2.86 1.35
N THR A 58 -9.75 -2.11 1.10
CA THR A 58 -10.97 -2.67 0.49
C THR A 58 -10.68 -3.27 -0.88
N ARG A 59 -9.87 -2.59 -1.70
CA ARG A 59 -9.49 -3.10 -3.01
C ARG A 59 -8.59 -4.33 -2.91
N LEU A 60 -7.65 -4.33 -1.96
CA LEU A 60 -6.77 -5.47 -1.68
C LEU A 60 -7.57 -6.70 -1.27
N ILE A 61 -8.53 -6.56 -0.34
CA ILE A 61 -9.40 -7.67 0.08
C ILE A 61 -10.15 -8.24 -1.12
N GLY A 62 -10.83 -7.40 -1.90
CA GLY A 62 -11.54 -7.86 -3.10
C GLY A 62 -10.62 -8.49 -4.15
N ALA A 63 -9.37 -8.03 -4.25
CA ALA A 63 -8.37 -8.63 -5.12
C ALA A 63 -7.84 -9.96 -4.59
N LEU A 64 -7.80 -10.18 -3.27
CA LEU A 64 -7.43 -11.46 -2.68
C LEU A 64 -8.59 -12.46 -2.72
N ASP A 65 -9.85 -12.01 -2.63
CA ASP A 65 -11.02 -12.89 -2.85
C ASP A 65 -11.18 -13.27 -4.33
N ASN A 66 -10.73 -12.41 -5.23
CA ASN A 66 -10.65 -12.67 -6.66
C ASN A 66 -9.25 -12.38 -7.23
N PRO A 67 -8.27 -13.27 -7.01
CA PRO A 67 -6.87 -13.07 -7.39
C PRO A 67 -6.65 -12.96 -8.89
N ARG A 68 -7.61 -13.41 -9.71
CA ARG A 68 -7.57 -13.21 -11.17
C ARG A 68 -7.73 -11.76 -11.57
N SER A 69 -8.19 -10.88 -10.67
CA SER A 69 -8.26 -9.43 -10.87
C SER A 69 -6.98 -8.69 -10.51
N ILE A 70 -5.99 -9.38 -9.91
CA ILE A 70 -4.68 -8.80 -9.64
C ILE A 70 -3.94 -8.68 -10.96
N VAL A 71 -3.44 -7.48 -11.26
CA VAL A 71 -2.69 -7.22 -12.48
C VAL A 71 -1.25 -7.70 -12.33
N PHE A 72 -0.68 -8.23 -13.40
CA PHE A 72 0.74 -8.51 -13.46
C PHE A 72 1.46 -7.43 -14.29
N VAL A 73 2.41 -6.75 -13.65
CA VAL A 73 3.25 -5.71 -14.27
C VAL A 73 4.62 -6.32 -14.58
N ASP A 74 4.84 -6.60 -15.84
CA ASP A 74 6.06 -7.17 -16.40
C ASP A 74 7.13 -6.07 -16.62
N SER A 75 8.41 -6.42 -16.46
CA SER A 75 9.58 -5.61 -16.83
C SER A 75 9.55 -5.00 -18.25
N THR A 76 8.96 -5.69 -19.23
CA THR A 76 8.75 -5.16 -20.60
C THR A 76 7.60 -4.17 -20.69
N SER A 77 6.66 -4.21 -19.73
CA SER A 77 5.53 -3.27 -19.63
C SER A 77 5.95 -1.91 -19.05
N GLU A 78 7.20 -1.76 -18.63
CA GLU A 78 7.75 -0.49 -18.15
C GLU A 78 7.88 0.56 -19.25
N GLN A 79 8.06 0.15 -20.50
CA GLN A 79 8.17 1.04 -21.67
C GLN A 79 6.94 0.98 -22.59
N ALA A 80 6.17 -0.10 -22.55
CA ALA A 80 4.94 -0.28 -23.32
C ALA A 80 3.86 -0.93 -22.43
N PRO A 81 3.10 -0.15 -21.65
CA PRO A 81 2.22 -0.66 -20.60
C PRO A 81 1.12 -1.55 -21.18
N GLN A 82 1.16 -2.85 -20.85
CA GLN A 82 0.07 -3.77 -21.15
C GLN A 82 -0.90 -3.82 -19.97
N ASN A 83 -2.17 -3.53 -20.26
CA ASN A 83 -3.25 -3.47 -19.27
C ASN A 83 -4.06 -4.76 -19.16
N SER A 84 -3.64 -5.79 -19.89
CA SER A 84 -4.38 -7.04 -20.07
C SER A 84 -3.71 -8.25 -19.42
N LYS A 85 -2.52 -8.08 -18.82
CA LYS A 85 -1.81 -9.16 -18.14
C LYS A 85 -2.26 -9.24 -16.68
N TYR A 86 -2.69 -10.42 -16.26
CA TYR A 86 -3.14 -10.67 -14.89
C TYR A 86 -2.23 -11.66 -14.17
N LEU A 87 -2.46 -11.83 -12.86
CA LEU A 87 -1.65 -12.64 -11.96
C LEU A 87 -1.37 -14.07 -12.49
N LEU A 88 -2.34 -14.71 -13.15
CA LEU A 88 -2.16 -16.08 -13.66
C LEU A 88 -1.24 -16.15 -14.89
N GLU A 89 -0.95 -15.02 -15.53
CA GLU A 89 0.02 -14.90 -16.61
C GLU A 89 1.42 -14.55 -16.10
N ALA A 90 1.57 -14.31 -14.78
CA ALA A 90 2.86 -14.02 -14.18
C ALA A 90 3.79 -15.25 -14.27
N PRO A 91 5.06 -15.08 -14.67
CA PRO A 91 6.05 -16.15 -14.61
C PRO A 91 6.18 -16.71 -13.20
N VAL A 92 6.44 -18.01 -13.10
CA VAL A 92 6.62 -18.71 -11.80
C VAL A 92 7.70 -18.03 -10.94
N ALA A 93 8.72 -17.44 -11.56
CA ALA A 93 9.78 -16.70 -10.85
C ALA A 93 9.25 -15.50 -10.04
N ASP A 94 8.17 -14.86 -10.51
CA ASP A 94 7.57 -13.68 -9.89
C ASP A 94 6.47 -14.04 -8.88
N THR A 95 5.94 -15.28 -8.91
CA THR A 95 4.92 -15.81 -7.98
C THR A 95 5.54 -16.62 -6.85
N SER A 96 6.65 -16.13 -6.29
CA SER A 96 7.41 -16.83 -5.25
C SER A 96 7.91 -18.22 -5.69
N GLY A 97 8.07 -18.49 -6.99
CA GLY A 97 8.52 -19.79 -7.48
C GLY A 97 7.45 -20.88 -7.40
N VAL A 98 6.16 -20.53 -7.42
CA VAL A 98 5.04 -21.50 -7.34
C VAL A 98 4.08 -21.29 -8.51
N ASP A 99 3.70 -22.39 -9.18
CA ASP A 99 2.56 -22.37 -10.10
C ASP A 99 1.26 -22.18 -9.29
N LEU A 100 0.66 -21.01 -9.49
CA LEU A 100 -0.56 -20.56 -8.80
C LEU A 100 -1.79 -21.40 -9.14
N THR A 101 -1.79 -22.08 -10.28
CA THR A 101 -2.88 -22.97 -10.70
C THR A 101 -2.61 -24.43 -10.34
N GLY A 102 -1.34 -24.79 -10.13
CA GLY A 102 -0.91 -26.17 -9.91
C GLY A 102 -1.19 -27.09 -11.08
N GLY A 103 -1.11 -26.55 -12.29
CA GLY A 103 -1.50 -27.24 -13.52
C GLY A 103 -3.00 -27.31 -13.74
N ASN A 104 -3.84 -26.74 -12.86
CA ASN A 104 -5.29 -26.71 -13.04
C ASN A 104 -5.79 -25.27 -13.29
N PRO A 105 -6.08 -24.86 -14.54
CA PRO A 105 -6.58 -23.51 -14.83
C PRO A 105 -7.95 -23.20 -14.21
N ALA A 106 -8.69 -24.21 -13.76
CA ALA A 106 -9.95 -24.09 -13.02
C ALA A 106 -9.76 -24.12 -11.49
N ALA A 107 -8.53 -23.96 -10.99
CA ALA A 107 -8.27 -23.82 -9.56
C ALA A 107 -9.14 -22.70 -8.95
N SER A 108 -9.64 -22.97 -7.75
CA SER A 108 -10.45 -22.01 -7.01
C SER A 108 -9.65 -20.75 -6.67
N ASN A 109 -10.34 -19.64 -6.45
CA ASN A 109 -9.67 -18.39 -6.04
C ASN A 109 -8.91 -18.58 -4.73
N PHE A 110 -9.46 -19.35 -3.80
CA PHE A 110 -8.77 -19.72 -2.56
C PHE A 110 -7.45 -20.45 -2.83
N ASP A 111 -7.45 -21.46 -3.71
CA ASP A 111 -6.23 -22.23 -4.00
C ASP A 111 -5.14 -21.36 -4.64
N VAL A 112 -5.53 -20.42 -5.50
CA VAL A 112 -4.61 -19.47 -6.14
C VAL A 112 -3.96 -18.56 -5.10
N VAL A 113 -4.74 -17.99 -4.18
CA VAL A 113 -4.21 -17.12 -3.10
C VAL A 113 -3.39 -17.92 -2.10
N TYR A 114 -3.84 -19.12 -1.75
CA TYR A 114 -3.12 -20.03 -0.89
C TYR A 114 -1.72 -20.32 -1.44
N ARG A 115 -1.61 -20.61 -2.74
CA ARG A 115 -0.34 -20.88 -3.42
C ARG A 115 0.53 -19.63 -3.52
N LEU A 116 -0.06 -18.47 -3.81
CA LEU A 116 0.64 -17.19 -3.82
C LEU A 116 1.31 -16.91 -2.46
N LEU A 117 0.56 -17.13 -1.37
CA LEU A 117 0.99 -16.86 0.00
C LEU A 117 1.68 -18.02 0.70
N GLN A 118 1.83 -19.18 0.05
CA GLN A 118 2.40 -20.39 0.65
C GLN A 118 3.80 -20.16 1.23
N LYS A 119 4.57 -19.29 0.57
CA LYS A 119 5.91 -18.90 1.02
C LYS A 119 5.92 -17.63 1.86
N ALA A 120 4.79 -16.95 2.11
CA ALA A 120 4.70 -15.69 2.87
C ALA A 120 4.88 -15.86 4.39
N ARG A 121 6.06 -16.30 4.81
CA ARG A 121 6.34 -16.78 6.18
C ARG A 121 6.68 -15.69 7.17
N ASP A 122 7.39 -14.69 6.70
CA ASP A 122 7.95 -13.66 7.54
C ASP A 122 7.64 -12.29 6.96
N ASN A 123 8.00 -11.27 7.73
CA ASN A 123 7.93 -9.88 7.29
C ASN A 123 9.19 -9.48 6.49
N GLY A 124 9.91 -10.44 5.90
CA GLY A 124 11.22 -10.27 5.26
C GLY A 124 11.26 -10.78 3.81
N ASP A 125 12.29 -11.55 3.47
CA ASP A 125 12.57 -12.03 2.09
C ASP A 125 11.46 -12.92 1.52
N ASN A 126 10.69 -13.56 2.40
CA ASN A 126 9.67 -14.51 2.01
C ASN A 126 8.28 -13.87 1.88
N ALA A 127 8.11 -12.61 2.32
CA ALA A 127 6.85 -11.89 2.19
C ALA A 127 6.44 -11.71 0.72
N VAL A 128 5.13 -11.72 0.47
CA VAL A 128 4.58 -11.38 -0.84
C VAL A 128 4.34 -9.88 -0.89
N TRP A 129 4.88 -9.24 -1.91
CA TRP A 129 4.76 -7.80 -2.12
C TRP A 129 3.76 -7.53 -3.23
N LEU A 130 2.69 -6.82 -2.88
CA LEU A 130 1.72 -6.29 -3.84
C LEU A 130 1.75 -4.77 -3.80
N TYR A 131 1.30 -4.15 -4.89
CA TYR A 131 1.20 -2.72 -5.00
C TYR A 131 -0.25 -2.33 -5.14
N VAL A 132 -0.68 -1.35 -4.35
CA VAL A 132 -2.04 -0.82 -4.40
C VAL A 132 -1.94 0.64 -4.78
N TYR A 133 -2.59 1.00 -5.88
CA TYR A 133 -2.48 2.34 -6.41
C TYR A 133 -3.74 2.75 -7.16
N GLU A 134 -3.94 4.05 -7.23
CA GLU A 134 -5.00 4.63 -8.03
C GLU A 134 -4.47 4.90 -9.43
N ARG A 135 -5.25 4.52 -10.43
CA ARG A 135 -4.92 4.69 -11.84
C ARG A 135 -5.97 5.52 -12.55
N LYS A 136 -5.53 6.49 -13.35
CA LYS A 136 -6.41 7.18 -14.30
C LYS A 136 -6.64 6.32 -15.53
N ILE A 137 -7.90 6.07 -15.87
CA ILE A 137 -8.25 5.33 -17.09
C ILE A 137 -8.34 6.32 -18.23
N VAL A 138 -7.47 6.19 -19.23
CA VAL A 138 -7.56 7.02 -20.44
C VAL A 138 -8.47 6.33 -21.45
N ALA A 139 -9.67 6.86 -21.62
CA ALA A 139 -10.62 6.39 -22.63
C ALA A 139 -10.65 7.37 -23.83
N PRO A 140 -10.87 6.87 -25.06
CA PRO A 140 -11.15 7.74 -26.19
C PRO A 140 -12.45 8.51 -25.94
N ASP A 141 -12.48 9.77 -26.39
CA ASP A 141 -13.66 10.62 -26.33
C ASP A 141 -14.74 10.03 -27.25
N SER A 142 -15.84 9.54 -26.66
CA SER A 142 -16.92 8.88 -27.39
C SER A 142 -17.73 9.85 -28.26
N ASP A 143 -17.58 11.16 -28.05
CA ASP A 143 -18.41 12.19 -28.70
C ASP A 143 -17.72 12.82 -29.92
N LYS A 144 -16.54 12.31 -30.33
CA LYS A 144 -15.85 12.76 -31.54
C LYS A 144 -15.80 11.68 -32.61
N THR A 145 -16.31 12.04 -33.80
CA THR A 145 -16.10 11.30 -35.05
C THR A 145 -14.83 11.82 -35.74
N GLY A 146 -13.80 10.97 -35.87
CA GLY A 146 -12.52 11.31 -36.48
C GLY A 146 -11.31 10.65 -35.79
N ASP A 147 -10.12 11.25 -35.90
CA ASP A 147 -8.92 10.79 -35.20
C ASP A 147 -9.18 10.62 -33.69
N THR A 148 -8.67 9.54 -33.11
CA THR A 148 -8.89 9.20 -31.70
C THR A 148 -8.36 10.31 -30.79
N SER A 149 -9.26 11.15 -30.29
CA SER A 149 -8.94 12.17 -29.29
C SER A 149 -9.25 11.62 -27.90
N PHE A 150 -8.39 11.86 -26.92
CA PHE A 150 -8.56 11.37 -25.56
C PHE A 150 -9.09 12.48 -24.66
N ALA A 151 -10.11 12.20 -23.84
CA ALA A 151 -10.63 13.15 -22.88
C ALA A 151 -9.66 13.26 -21.69
N LEU A 152 -8.82 14.29 -21.62
CA LEU A 152 -7.80 14.38 -20.56
C LEU A 152 -8.36 14.79 -19.17
N PHE A 153 -9.54 15.43 -19.15
CA PHE A 153 -10.06 16.12 -17.97
C PHE A 153 -11.17 15.37 -17.22
N SER A 154 -11.86 14.42 -17.86
CA SER A 154 -13.05 13.74 -17.31
C SER A 154 -12.86 12.24 -17.06
N ASN A 155 -11.61 11.78 -17.11
CA ASN A 155 -11.32 10.35 -17.03
C ASN A 155 -11.55 9.80 -15.61
N PRO A 156 -12.32 8.71 -15.47
CA PRO A 156 -12.48 8.03 -14.19
C PRO A 156 -11.15 7.46 -13.71
N SER A 157 -10.98 7.41 -12.39
CA SER A 157 -9.90 6.67 -11.75
C SER A 157 -10.40 5.38 -11.12
N MET A 158 -9.52 4.39 -11.00
CA MET A 158 -9.80 3.14 -10.31
C MET A 158 -8.63 2.75 -9.41
N MET A 159 -8.94 2.17 -8.25
CA MET A 159 -7.93 1.52 -7.41
C MET A 159 -7.62 0.14 -7.98
N GLU A 160 -6.34 -0.16 -8.16
CA GLU A 160 -5.84 -1.41 -8.73
C GLU A 160 -4.84 -2.06 -7.76
N VAL A 161 -4.78 -3.39 -7.79
CA VAL A 161 -3.78 -4.18 -7.06
C VAL A 161 -2.92 -4.90 -8.08
N ALA A 162 -1.60 -4.79 -7.95
CA ALA A 162 -0.65 -5.34 -8.89
C ALA A 162 0.43 -6.18 -8.21
N LEU A 163 0.81 -7.27 -8.87
CA LEU A 163 2.08 -7.97 -8.68
C LEU A 163 3.06 -7.46 -9.72
N CYS A 164 4.27 -7.07 -9.31
CA CYS A 164 5.30 -6.59 -10.23
C CYS A 164 6.40 -7.62 -10.41
N SER A 165 6.88 -7.76 -11.65
CA SER A 165 8.03 -8.59 -11.97
C SER A 165 9.28 -8.08 -11.24
N GLY A 166 10.11 -9.00 -10.75
CA GLY A 166 11.24 -8.63 -9.90
C GLY A 166 10.84 -8.01 -8.55
N LYS A 167 9.55 -8.14 -8.16
CA LYS A 167 8.97 -7.67 -6.89
C LYS A 167 8.99 -6.15 -6.67
N ASN A 168 9.33 -5.35 -7.69
CA ASN A 168 9.45 -3.90 -7.57
C ASN A 168 8.57 -3.16 -8.56
N LEU A 169 7.83 -2.16 -8.10
CA LEU A 169 7.13 -1.21 -8.98
C LEU A 169 8.10 -0.08 -9.35
N THR A 170 8.54 -0.02 -10.60
CA THR A 170 9.45 1.02 -11.06
C THR A 170 8.73 2.33 -11.39
N VAL A 171 9.49 3.42 -11.42
CA VAL A 171 8.98 4.75 -11.81
C VAL A 171 8.40 4.73 -13.22
N ASN A 172 9.07 4.03 -14.15
CA ASN A 172 8.61 3.89 -15.54
C ASN A 172 7.28 3.13 -15.61
N ALA A 173 7.14 2.03 -14.86
CA ALA A 173 5.87 1.31 -14.75
C ALA A 173 4.75 2.21 -14.21
N ALA A 174 5.04 3.04 -13.21
CA ALA A 174 4.05 3.96 -12.65
C ALA A 174 3.59 5.03 -13.66
N PHE A 175 4.52 5.61 -14.42
CA PHE A 175 4.18 6.57 -15.48
C PHE A 175 3.42 5.90 -16.63
N GLY A 176 3.89 4.76 -17.13
CA GLY A 176 3.19 4.03 -18.19
C GLY A 176 1.77 3.65 -17.81
N ARG A 177 1.53 3.34 -16.53
CA ARG A 177 0.19 3.01 -16.03
C ARG A 177 -0.63 4.22 -15.62
N ASN A 178 -0.20 5.47 -15.78
CA ASN A 178 -0.94 6.66 -15.35
C ASN A 178 -1.38 6.59 -13.88
N ILE A 179 -0.48 6.15 -13.00
CA ILE A 179 -0.72 6.11 -11.56
C ILE A 179 -0.87 7.55 -11.04
N ILE A 180 -1.92 7.79 -10.24
CA ILE A 180 -2.17 9.07 -9.59
C ILE A 180 -1.76 8.98 -8.13
N GLY A 181 -1.01 9.99 -7.67
CA GLY A 181 -0.54 10.07 -6.30
C GLY A 181 0.55 9.04 -5.99
N THR A 182 0.76 8.82 -4.69
CA THR A 182 1.78 7.90 -4.20
C THR A 182 1.21 6.48 -4.14
N PRO A 183 1.75 5.52 -4.90
CA PRO A 183 1.38 4.12 -4.76
C PRO A 183 1.75 3.60 -3.37
N MET A 184 1.02 2.59 -2.90
CA MET A 184 1.29 1.91 -1.64
C MET A 184 1.92 0.55 -1.93
N ARG A 185 3.00 0.24 -1.23
CA ARG A 185 3.55 -1.12 -1.18
C ARG A 185 2.89 -1.86 -0.03
N VAL A 186 2.41 -3.05 -0.30
CA VAL A 186 1.72 -3.90 0.68
C VAL A 186 2.53 -5.15 0.89
N ARG A 187 2.98 -5.34 2.12
CA ARG A 187 3.62 -6.57 2.55
C ARG A 187 2.55 -7.51 3.09
N LEU A 188 2.42 -8.67 2.46
CA LEU A 188 1.55 -9.75 2.90
C LEU A 188 2.36 -10.84 3.59
N SER A 189 1.97 -11.19 4.81
CA SER A 189 2.52 -12.32 5.56
C SER A 189 1.40 -13.13 6.22
N LEU A 190 1.66 -14.40 6.46
CA LEU A 190 0.71 -15.28 7.15
C LEU A 190 0.54 -14.86 8.62
N SER A 191 -0.69 -14.85 9.10
CA SER A 191 -0.96 -14.43 10.48
C SER A 191 -0.41 -15.42 11.50
N LYS A 192 0.35 -14.91 12.47
CA LYS A 192 0.86 -15.70 13.62
C LYS A 192 -0.25 -16.22 14.54
N LEU A 193 -1.48 -15.74 14.39
CA LEU A 193 -2.65 -16.23 15.12
C LEU A 193 -3.02 -17.69 14.77
N LEU A 194 -2.49 -18.24 13.67
CA LEU A 194 -2.63 -19.65 13.32
C LEU A 194 -1.89 -20.60 14.29
N VAL A 195 -0.84 -20.11 14.95
CA VAL A 195 0.12 -20.92 15.69
C VAL A 195 -0.43 -21.31 17.08
N GLY A 196 -0.42 -22.61 17.40
CA GLY A 196 -0.71 -23.11 18.75
C GLY A 196 -2.17 -23.04 19.21
N GLN A 197 -3.07 -22.55 18.36
CA GLN A 197 -4.51 -22.43 18.69
C GLN A 197 -5.39 -23.53 18.06
N ARG A 198 -4.93 -24.24 17.02
CA ARG A 198 -5.75 -25.21 16.29
C ARG A 198 -5.06 -26.56 16.08
N THR A 199 -5.87 -27.60 15.91
CA THR A 199 -5.47 -29.00 15.70
C THR A 199 -5.04 -29.24 14.25
N GLU A 200 -3.94 -29.96 14.04
CA GLU A 200 -3.47 -30.37 12.70
C GLU A 200 -4.40 -31.44 12.09
N ILE A 201 -4.53 -31.52 10.76
CA ILE A 201 -5.25 -32.62 10.08
C ILE A 201 -4.25 -33.56 9.42
N ASP A 202 -4.48 -34.85 9.57
CA ASP A 202 -3.74 -35.90 8.90
C ASP A 202 -4.07 -35.94 7.40
N THR A 203 -3.03 -35.87 6.56
CA THR A 203 -3.19 -35.82 5.09
C THR A 203 -3.57 -37.16 4.46
N THR A 204 -3.49 -38.25 5.21
CA THR A 204 -3.80 -39.60 4.75
C THR A 204 -5.16 -40.06 5.25
N THR A 205 -5.51 -39.72 6.50
CA THR A 205 -6.81 -40.11 7.08
C THR A 205 -7.86 -39.00 7.06
N PHE A 206 -7.46 -37.75 6.82
CA PHE A 206 -8.31 -36.56 6.94
C PHE A 206 -8.89 -36.35 8.34
N GLU A 207 -8.28 -36.94 9.38
CA GLU A 207 -8.70 -36.81 10.76
C GLU A 207 -7.86 -35.78 11.54
N PRO A 208 -8.42 -35.14 12.59
CA PRO A 208 -7.64 -34.26 13.47
C PRO A 208 -6.58 -35.05 14.25
N LYS A 209 -5.31 -34.66 14.14
CA LYS A 209 -4.22 -35.21 14.96
C LYS A 209 -4.32 -34.72 16.40
N ALA A 210 -3.75 -35.44 17.37
CA ALA A 210 -3.66 -34.92 18.74
C ALA A 210 -2.74 -33.68 18.88
N THR A 211 -1.90 -33.43 17.88
CA THR A 211 -0.97 -32.29 17.83
C THR A 211 -1.67 -31.02 17.33
N LYS A 212 -1.35 -29.90 17.98
CA LYS A 212 -1.72 -28.58 17.46
C LYS A 212 -0.79 -28.21 16.31
N VAL A 213 -1.26 -27.32 15.42
CA VAL A 213 -0.42 -26.66 14.41
C VAL A 213 0.77 -26.04 15.15
N ALA A 214 1.94 -26.65 14.94
CA ALA A 214 3.17 -26.22 15.59
C ALA A 214 3.45 -24.76 15.23
N ALA A 215 4.11 -24.04 16.15
CA ALA A 215 4.81 -22.84 15.75
C ALA A 215 5.79 -23.25 14.66
N ALA A 216 5.54 -22.81 13.42
CA ALA A 216 6.40 -23.19 12.32
C ALA A 216 7.84 -22.87 12.71
N PRO A 217 8.82 -23.77 12.48
CA PRO A 217 10.14 -23.25 12.19
C PRO A 217 9.93 -22.45 10.91
N TRP A 218 9.88 -21.11 11.01
CA TRP A 218 9.63 -20.22 9.88
C TRP A 218 10.63 -20.40 8.71
N ALA A 219 11.60 -21.30 8.87
CA ALA A 219 12.51 -21.85 7.87
C ALA A 219 11.89 -22.87 6.88
N SER A 220 10.79 -23.57 7.19
CA SER A 220 10.04 -24.46 6.27
C SER A 220 8.58 -23.97 6.10
N SER A 221 7.90 -24.36 5.01
CA SER A 221 6.59 -23.81 4.64
C SER A 221 5.57 -24.03 5.75
N PRO A 222 5.00 -22.97 6.37
CA PRO A 222 4.01 -23.12 7.44
C PRO A 222 2.70 -23.67 6.91
N LEU A 223 2.50 -23.59 5.59
CA LEU A 223 1.36 -24.15 4.89
C LEU A 223 1.77 -25.45 4.16
N PRO A 224 0.92 -26.51 4.22
CA PRO A 224 1.07 -27.71 3.39
C PRO A 224 1.29 -27.41 1.91
N ALA A 225 2.00 -28.31 1.21
CA ALA A 225 2.31 -28.16 -0.21
C ALA A 225 1.06 -28.06 -1.10
N GLN A 226 0.02 -28.82 -0.78
CA GLN A 226 -1.26 -28.81 -1.49
C GLN A 226 -2.34 -28.10 -0.65
N PRO A 227 -3.18 -27.25 -1.25
CA PRO A 227 -4.30 -26.63 -0.55
C PRO A 227 -5.26 -27.65 0.07
N SER A 228 -5.46 -28.82 -0.55
CA SER A 228 -6.36 -29.87 -0.04
C SER A 228 -5.93 -30.44 1.32
N ALA A 229 -4.64 -30.41 1.62
CA ALA A 229 -4.08 -30.79 2.92
C ALA A 229 -4.25 -29.69 3.99
N TYR A 230 -4.70 -28.50 3.60
CA TYR A 230 -5.01 -27.43 4.54
C TYR A 230 -6.40 -27.63 5.15
N ALA A 231 -6.39 -27.85 6.46
CA ALA A 231 -7.53 -28.21 7.28
C ALA A 231 -8.59 -27.11 7.43
N LEU A 232 -8.19 -25.84 7.34
CA LEU A 232 -9.01 -24.73 7.76
C LEU A 232 -9.83 -24.19 6.58
N ALA A 233 -11.05 -23.77 6.87
CA ALA A 233 -11.94 -23.12 5.90
C ALA A 233 -11.53 -21.67 5.57
N TYR A 234 -10.47 -21.16 6.20
CA TYR A 234 -10.00 -19.80 5.98
C TYR A 234 -8.49 -19.66 6.16
N LEU A 235 -7.91 -18.67 5.50
CA LEU A 235 -6.50 -18.30 5.55
C LEU A 235 -6.37 -16.88 6.13
N PRO A 236 -5.94 -16.73 7.39
CA PRO A 236 -5.69 -15.41 7.98
C PRO A 236 -4.31 -14.89 7.56
N LEU A 237 -4.28 -13.63 7.15
CA LEU A 237 -3.09 -12.94 6.69
C LEU A 237 -3.02 -11.53 7.29
N VAL A 238 -1.81 -11.00 7.36
CA VAL A 238 -1.51 -9.64 7.80
C VAL A 238 -1.07 -8.86 6.57
N ALA A 239 -1.74 -7.75 6.32
CA ALA A 239 -1.38 -6.79 5.28
C ALA A 239 -0.84 -5.53 5.93
N GLU A 240 0.43 -5.22 5.66
CA GLU A 240 1.11 -4.04 6.16
C GLU A 240 1.32 -3.06 4.99
N PHE A 241 0.80 -1.85 5.11
CA PHE A 241 0.86 -0.81 4.08
C PHE A 241 1.99 0.16 4.37
N PHE A 242 2.80 0.43 3.35
CA PHE A 242 3.86 1.42 3.40
C PHE A 242 3.75 2.34 2.17
N PRO A 243 4.18 3.60 2.28
CA PRO A 243 4.31 4.45 1.12
C PRO A 243 5.39 3.88 0.20
N HIS A 244 5.17 3.92 -1.11
CA HIS A 244 6.17 3.51 -2.08
C HIS A 244 7.06 4.70 -2.44
N ASP A 245 8.36 4.54 -2.23
CA ASP A 245 9.40 5.53 -2.51
C ASP A 245 10.20 5.20 -3.77
N TYR A 246 9.77 4.19 -4.54
CA TYR A 246 10.47 3.66 -5.72
C TYR A 246 11.90 3.16 -5.46
N SER A 247 12.24 2.93 -4.19
CA SER A 247 13.48 2.28 -3.83
C SER A 247 13.49 0.82 -4.35
N PRO A 248 14.65 0.24 -4.71
CA PRO A 248 14.71 -1.15 -5.19
C PRO A 248 14.25 -2.16 -4.13
N TYR A 249 13.70 -3.30 -4.56
CA TYR A 249 13.24 -4.38 -3.68
C TYR A 249 14.24 -4.74 -2.58
N ASP A 250 15.52 -4.91 -2.95
CA ASP A 250 16.58 -5.28 -2.00
C ASP A 250 16.83 -4.25 -0.89
N SER A 251 16.42 -2.99 -1.08
CA SER A 251 16.61 -1.93 -0.09
C SER A 251 15.53 -1.88 1.00
N TYR A 252 14.31 -2.34 0.69
CA TYR A 252 13.19 -2.27 1.63
C TYR A 252 12.70 -3.64 2.13
N LYS A 253 13.03 -4.75 1.45
CA LYS A 253 12.50 -6.09 1.79
C LYS A 253 12.75 -6.54 3.24
N THR A 254 13.87 -6.14 3.83
CA THR A 254 14.24 -6.42 5.24
C THR A 254 14.19 -5.18 6.13
N LYS A 255 13.80 -4.03 5.57
CA LYS A 255 13.82 -2.77 6.32
C LYS A 255 12.74 -2.79 7.39
N THR A 256 13.13 -2.45 8.61
CA THR A 256 12.22 -2.35 9.75
C THR A 256 11.62 -0.95 9.76
N GLU A 257 10.61 -0.74 8.94
CA GLU A 257 9.80 0.48 8.94
C GLU A 257 8.47 0.25 9.65
N ASN A 258 7.91 1.32 10.22
CA ASN A 258 6.56 1.27 10.75
C ASN A 258 5.57 1.41 9.59
N PRO A 259 4.65 0.45 9.40
CA PRO A 259 3.60 0.58 8.40
C PRO A 259 2.63 1.70 8.77
N LEU A 260 2.09 2.36 7.75
CA LEU A 260 1.02 3.36 7.90
C LEU A 260 -0.28 2.72 8.42
N LEU A 261 -0.50 1.46 8.02
CA LEU A 261 -1.69 0.70 8.38
C LEU A 261 -1.35 -0.79 8.41
N VAL A 262 -1.85 -1.48 9.44
CA VAL A 262 -1.80 -2.94 9.52
C VAL A 262 -3.23 -3.46 9.55
N GLN A 263 -3.56 -4.33 8.60
CA GLN A 263 -4.87 -4.95 8.51
C GLN A 263 -4.75 -6.46 8.62
N ASN A 264 -5.52 -7.07 9.53
CA ASN A 264 -5.74 -8.51 9.52
C ASN A 264 -6.86 -8.82 8.53
N ILE A 265 -6.58 -9.71 7.58
CA ILE A 265 -7.52 -10.13 6.53
C ILE A 265 -7.72 -11.63 6.67
N VAL A 266 -8.93 -12.10 6.38
CA VAL A 266 -9.28 -13.52 6.39
C VAL A 266 -9.86 -13.87 5.03
N ILE A 267 -9.20 -14.78 4.32
CA ILE A 267 -9.67 -15.29 3.03
C ILE A 267 -10.39 -16.60 3.26
N SER A 268 -11.65 -16.69 2.83
CA SER A 268 -12.46 -17.90 2.98
C SER A 268 -12.24 -18.85 1.81
N ARG A 269 -12.39 -20.15 2.08
CA ARG A 269 -12.36 -21.21 1.07
C ARG A 269 -13.64 -21.26 0.25
#